data_AF-A0A314Y2Y2-F1
#
_entry.id   AF-A0A314Y2Y2-F1
#
_cell.length_a   1.000
_cell.length_b   1.000
_cell.length_c   1.000
_cell.angle_alpha   90.00
_cell.angle_beta   90.00
_cell.angle_gamma   90.00
#
_symmetry.space_group_name_H-M   'P 1'
#
loop_
_entity.id
_entity.type
_entity.pdbx_description
1 polymer ?
#
loop_
_entity_poly.entity_id
_entity_poly.type
_entity_poly.pdbx_seq_one_letter_code
_entity_poly.pdbx_strand_id
1 'polypeptide(L)'
;MNRYLGIWYKSTPRKVVWVANRNNPLTGLYGNLTISKNGNLVLLNRNGSSIWSSNISRFSKSPVVQLLDSGNLVLRDNVSTSSGSYLWQSLDYPSDTLLPDMKLSWNINTCSERYLTSWKSTDVPSTGNFSYKIDMKGLPYHS
;
A
#
# COMPACT_ATOMS: atom_id res chain seq x y z
N MET A 1 -17.05 7.49 13.63
CA MET A 1 -16.88 7.44 12.17
C MET A 1 -15.43 7.07 11.88
N ASN A 2 -15.22 6.03 11.06
CA ASN A 2 -13.90 5.57 10.67
C ASN A 2 -13.50 6.24 9.36
N ARG A 3 -12.23 6.59 9.21
CA ARG A 3 -11.69 7.19 7.99
C ARG A 3 -10.46 6.43 7.50
N TYR A 4 -10.32 6.43 6.18
CA TYR A 4 -9.31 5.66 5.48
C TYR A 4 -8.62 6.53 4.43
N LEU A 5 -7.33 6.29 4.23
CA LEU A 5 -6.58 6.76 3.08
C LEU A 5 -6.71 5.71 1.98
N GLY A 6 -7.24 6.09 0.82
CA GLY A 6 -7.40 5.18 -0.30
C GLY A 6 -7.16 5.83 -1.65
N ILE A 7 -7.06 4.97 -2.66
CA ILE A 7 -6.95 5.33 -4.08
C ILE A 7 -8.23 4.83 -4.75
N TRP A 8 -8.80 5.64 -5.64
CA TRP A 8 -10.00 5.30 -6.40
C TRP A 8 -9.90 5.83 -7.83
N TYR A 9 -10.73 5.30 -8.72
CA TYR A 9 -10.82 5.82 -10.09
C TYR A 9 -11.45 7.22 -10.09
N LYS A 10 -10.77 8.21 -10.68
CA LYS A 10 -11.26 9.58 -10.78
C LYS A 10 -12.66 9.67 -11.42
N SER A 11 -12.92 8.87 -12.44
CA SER A 11 -14.22 8.81 -13.13
C SER A 11 -15.31 8.07 -12.35
N THR A 12 -14.94 7.21 -11.40
CA THR A 12 -15.88 6.43 -10.57
C THR A 12 -15.46 6.45 -9.10
N PRO A 13 -15.71 7.57 -8.37
CA PRO A 13 -15.20 7.76 -7.01
C PRO A 13 -15.66 6.72 -5.98
N ARG A 14 -16.73 5.98 -6.28
CA ARG A 14 -17.23 4.89 -5.43
C ARG A 14 -16.38 3.61 -5.53
N LYS A 15 -15.50 3.49 -6.52
CA LYS A 15 -14.67 2.30 -6.73
C LYS A 15 -13.26 2.53 -6.16
N VAL A 16 -13.11 2.19 -4.89
CA VAL A 16 -11.81 2.20 -4.18
C VAL A 16 -11.02 0.97 -4.62
N VAL A 17 -9.76 1.16 -4.98
CA VAL A 17 -8.87 0.09 -5.50
C VAL A 17 -7.71 -0.24 -4.56
N TRP A 18 -7.45 0.65 -3.59
CA TRP A 18 -6.40 0.46 -2.60
C TRP A 18 -6.70 1.25 -1.33
N VAL A 19 -6.36 0.70 -0.17
CA VAL A 19 -6.58 1.32 1.15
C VAL A 19 -5.36 1.08 2.05
N ALA A 20 -4.70 2.16 2.48
CA ALA A 20 -3.48 2.09 3.29
C ALA A 20 -3.75 1.49 4.68
N ASN A 21 -4.64 2.13 5.43
CA ASN A 21 -4.87 1.88 6.85
C ASN A 21 -6.12 1.01 7.06
N ARG A 22 -6.33 0.02 6.19
CA ARG A 22 -7.58 -0.78 6.14
C ARG A 22 -7.95 -1.46 7.46
N ASN A 23 -6.94 -1.90 8.22
CA ASN A 23 -7.11 -2.58 9.51
C ASN A 23 -6.89 -1.65 10.72
N ASN A 24 -6.48 -0.40 10.49
CA ASN A 24 -6.26 0.59 11.55
C ASN A 24 -6.89 1.93 11.14
N PRO A 25 -8.23 2.06 11.25
CA PRO A 25 -8.93 3.27 10.81
C PRO A 25 -8.52 4.51 11.62
N LEU A 26 -8.51 5.67 10.95
CA LEU A 26 -8.46 6.94 11.66
C LEU A 26 -9.81 7.20 12.35
N THR A 27 -9.76 7.54 13.63
CA THR A 27 -10.91 7.99 14.41
C THR A 27 -10.93 9.52 14.51
N GLY A 28 -12.11 10.10 14.70
CA GLY A 28 -12.30 11.56 14.76
C GLY A 28 -12.20 12.25 13.39
N LEU A 29 -11.88 13.55 13.38
CA LEU A 29 -11.88 14.41 12.18
C LEU A 29 -10.48 14.80 11.68
N TYR A 30 -9.42 14.51 12.43
CA TYR A 30 -8.04 14.85 12.09
C TYR A 30 -7.27 13.66 11.52
N GLY A 31 -6.57 13.87 10.42
CA GLY A 31 -5.68 12.89 9.80
C GLY A 31 -4.67 13.64 8.94
N ASN A 32 -3.40 13.29 9.05
CA ASN A 32 -2.33 13.96 8.31
C ASN A 32 -1.44 12.93 7.62
N LEU A 33 -1.39 12.96 6.30
CA LEU A 33 -0.46 12.16 5.50
C LEU A 33 0.78 13.02 5.22
N THR A 34 1.93 12.59 5.72
CA THR A 34 3.18 13.35 5.59
C THR A 34 4.39 12.43 5.48
N ILE A 35 5.54 13.01 5.16
CA ILE A 35 6.83 12.34 5.18
C ILE A 35 7.51 12.63 6.52
N SER A 36 7.86 11.59 7.27
CA SER A 36 8.59 11.72 8.53
C SER A 36 10.06 12.05 8.30
N LYS A 37 10.75 12.48 9.37
CA LYS A 37 12.18 12.82 9.33
C LYS A 37 13.10 11.68 8.84
N ASN A 38 12.68 10.43 9.00
CA ASN A 38 13.41 9.27 8.51
C ASN A 38 13.06 8.86 7.07
N GLY A 39 12.21 9.64 6.41
CA GLY A 39 11.81 9.47 5.02
C GLY A 39 10.60 8.57 4.79
N ASN A 40 9.97 8.02 5.85
CA ASN A 40 8.76 7.21 5.69
C ASN A 40 7.55 8.07 5.32
N LEU A 41 6.68 7.53 4.48
CA LEU A 41 5.33 8.04 4.34
C LEU A 41 4.50 7.55 5.53
N VAL A 42 3.94 8.49 6.30
CA VAL A 42 3.20 8.20 7.54
C VAL A 42 1.84 8.86 7.56
N LEU A 43 0.84 8.14 8.08
CA LEU A 43 -0.49 8.65 8.35
C LEU A 43 -0.65 8.86 9.85
N LEU A 44 -0.77 10.12 10.28
CA LEU A 44 -0.83 10.50 11.68
C LEU A 44 -2.26 10.83 12.11
N ASN A 45 -2.60 10.47 13.35
CA ASN A 45 -3.82 10.92 14.01
C ASN A 45 -3.65 12.32 14.64
N ARG A 46 -4.69 12.81 15.34
CA ARG A 46 -4.68 14.12 16.02
C ARG A 46 -3.52 14.31 17.01
N ASN A 47 -3.10 13.23 17.66
CA ASN A 47 -2.05 13.25 18.69
C ASN A 47 -0.65 13.13 18.07
N GLY A 48 -0.53 13.10 16.74
CA GLY A 48 0.73 12.85 16.04
C GLY A 48 1.18 11.39 16.09
N SER A 49 0.34 10.46 16.59
CA SER A 49 0.66 9.03 16.59
C SER A 49 0.47 8.46 15.20
N SER A 50 1.42 7.62 14.76
CA SER A 50 1.34 6.95 13.47
C SER A 50 0.33 5.80 13.50
N ILE A 51 -0.65 5.89 12.60
CA ILE A 51 -1.68 4.87 12.37
C ILE A 51 -1.27 3.91 11.26
N TRP A 52 -0.47 4.39 10.31
CA TRP A 52 0.07 3.63 9.20
C TRP A 52 1.41 4.23 8.74
N SER A 53 2.32 3.39 8.24
CA SER A 53 3.64 3.78 7.75
C SER A 53 4.06 2.87 6.60
N SER A 54 4.77 3.43 5.62
CA SER A 54 5.38 2.68 4.51
C SER A 54 6.44 1.68 4.97
N ASN A 55 7.04 1.88 6.15
CA ASN A 55 8.09 1.03 6.73
C ASN A 55 9.24 0.74 5.75
N ILE A 56 9.81 1.81 5.19
CA ILE A 56 10.96 1.70 4.28
C ILE A 56 12.15 1.09 5.03
N SER A 57 12.91 0.24 4.33
CA SER A 57 14.09 -0.43 4.88
C SER A 57 15.34 0.44 4.92
N ARG A 58 15.36 1.54 4.15
CA ARG A 58 16.50 2.47 4.06
C ARG A 58 16.06 3.92 4.27
N PHE A 59 16.87 4.66 5.02
CA PHE A 59 16.67 6.08 5.26
C PHE A 59 16.82 6.90 3.97
N SER A 60 15.95 7.89 3.78
CA SER A 60 16.05 8.87 2.69
C SER A 60 16.03 10.29 3.24
N LYS A 61 16.95 11.12 2.76
CA LYS A 61 17.07 12.55 3.15
C LYS A 61 16.04 13.42 2.44
N SER A 62 15.65 13.06 1.22
CA SER A 62 14.76 13.86 0.39
C SER A 62 13.90 12.94 -0.46
N PRO A 63 12.95 12.21 0.15
CA PRO A 63 12.03 11.38 -0.59
C PRO A 63 10.86 12.21 -1.13
N VAL A 64 10.25 11.71 -2.20
CA VAL A 64 9.06 12.26 -2.85
C VAL A 64 8.02 11.16 -2.92
N VAL A 65 6.77 11.52 -2.61
CA VAL A 65 5.60 10.67 -2.82
C VAL A 65 4.97 11.04 -4.15
N GLN A 66 4.73 10.04 -5.00
CA GLN A 66 4.17 10.25 -6.33
C GLN A 66 3.10 9.20 -6.62
N LEU A 67 1.94 9.64 -7.10
CA LEU A 67 0.95 8.75 -7.69
C LEU A 67 1.22 8.67 -9.20
N LEU A 68 1.55 7.49 -9.70
CA LEU A 68 1.80 7.24 -11.11
C LEU A 68 0.48 7.03 -11.88
N ASP A 69 0.52 7.19 -13.21
CA ASP A 69 -0.64 7.00 -14.08
C ASP A 69 -1.19 5.55 -14.04
N SER A 70 -0.37 4.58 -13.67
CA SER A 70 -0.78 3.18 -13.41
C SER A 70 -1.63 3.02 -12.13
N GLY A 71 -1.77 4.07 -11.33
CA GLY A 71 -2.39 4.02 -10.00
C GLY A 71 -1.45 3.55 -8.88
N ASN A 72 -0.17 3.32 -9.18
CA ASN A 72 0.84 2.98 -8.18
C ASN A 72 1.25 4.24 -7.39
N LEU A 73 1.01 4.25 -6.08
CA LEU A 73 1.55 5.25 -5.18
C LEU A 73 2.95 4.81 -4.75
N VAL A 74 3.96 5.59 -5.14
CA VAL A 74 5.36 5.28 -4.88
C VAL A 74 6.00 6.31 -3.97
N LEU A 75 6.91 5.83 -3.14
CA LEU A 75 7.85 6.65 -2.37
C LEU A 75 9.23 6.41 -2.95
N ARG A 76 9.92 7.47 -3.38
CA ARG A 76 11.23 7.37 -4.05
C ARG A 76 12.16 8.48 -3.61
N ASP A 77 13.46 8.31 -3.79
CA ASP A 77 14.41 9.41 -3.63
C ASP A 77 14.16 10.47 -4.72
N ASN A 78 14.26 11.75 -4.36
CA ASN A 78 14.05 12.84 -5.32
C ASN A 78 15.06 12.77 -6.49
N VAL A 79 16.29 12.35 -6.20
CA VAL A 79 17.39 12.28 -7.17
C VAL A 79 17.30 11.04 -8.07
N SER A 80 16.52 10.02 -7.69
CA SER A 80 16.32 8.83 -8.52
C SER A 80 14.98 8.91 -9.25
N THR A 81 15.04 8.92 -10.59
CA THR A 81 13.87 8.92 -11.47
C THR A 81 13.62 7.56 -12.12
N SER A 82 14.52 6.59 -11.95
CA SER A 82 14.36 5.25 -12.50
C SER A 82 13.32 4.43 -11.71
N SER A 83 12.43 3.77 -12.44
CA SER A 83 11.28 3.00 -11.92
C SER A 83 11.64 1.76 -11.09
N GLY A 84 12.92 1.38 -11.02
CA GLY A 84 13.41 0.25 -10.22
C GLY A 84 13.94 0.62 -8.83
N SER A 85 13.92 1.89 -8.45
CA SER A 85 14.60 2.40 -7.24
C SER A 85 13.66 2.86 -6.13
N TYR A 86 12.39 2.46 -6.17
CA TYR A 86 11.40 2.88 -5.17
C TYR A 86 11.78 2.39 -3.77
N LEU A 87 11.58 3.26 -2.78
CA LEU A 87 11.72 2.96 -1.36
C LEU A 87 10.54 2.12 -0.86
N TRP A 88 9.36 2.38 -1.44
CA TRP A 88 8.11 1.68 -1.18
C TRP A 88 7.14 1.92 -2.34
N GLN A 89 6.22 0.98 -2.58
CA GLN A 89 5.16 1.13 -3.56
C GLN A 89 3.87 0.44 -3.13
N SER A 90 2.72 1.01 -3.45
CA SER A 90 1.41 0.48 -3.03
C SER A 90 1.06 -0.85 -3.67
N LEU A 91 1.54 -1.11 -4.89
CA LEU A 91 1.26 -2.36 -5.60
C LEU A 91 1.93 -3.60 -4.98
N ASP A 92 2.91 -3.41 -4.09
CA ASP A 92 3.47 -4.50 -3.29
C ASP A 92 2.55 -4.91 -2.13
N TYR A 93 1.57 -4.08 -1.79
CA TYR A 93 0.63 -4.27 -0.68
C TYR A 93 -0.82 -4.17 -1.19
N PRO A 94 -1.27 -5.13 -2.02
CA PRO A 94 -2.64 -5.17 -2.54
C PRO A 94 -3.72 -5.12 -1.45
N SER A 95 -4.90 -4.64 -1.83
CA SER A 95 -6.13 -4.76 -1.03
C SER A 95 -7.01 -5.89 -1.55
N ASP A 96 -8.19 -5.60 -2.11
CA ASP A 96 -9.10 -6.56 -2.73
C ASP A 96 -9.11 -6.50 -4.26
N THR A 97 -8.44 -5.51 -4.85
CA THR A 97 -8.43 -5.25 -6.30
C THR A 97 -7.06 -5.51 -6.92
N LEU A 98 -7.06 -6.14 -8.10
CA LEU A 98 -5.89 -6.25 -8.98
C LEU A 98 -5.97 -5.18 -10.08
N LEU A 99 -5.05 -4.21 -10.05
CA LEU A 99 -4.87 -3.22 -11.11
C LEU A 99 -3.97 -3.77 -12.22
N PRO A 100 -4.02 -3.18 -13.43
CA PRO A 100 -2.98 -3.41 -14.44
C PRO A 100 -1.57 -3.24 -13.85
N ASP A 101 -0.63 -4.04 -14.31
CA ASP A 101 0.79 -4.09 -13.87
C ASP A 101 1.05 -4.57 -12.43
N MET A 102 0.00 -4.88 -11.65
CA MET A 102 0.18 -5.55 -10.36
C MET A 102 0.59 -7.01 -10.54
N LYS A 103 1.44 -7.49 -9.62
CA LYS A 103 1.88 -8.88 -9.59
C LYS A 103 1.27 -9.60 -8.39
N LEU A 104 0.47 -10.63 -8.64
CA LEU A 104 0.17 -11.66 -7.64
C LEU A 104 1.29 -12.67 -7.72
N SER A 105 2.15 -12.72 -6.70
CA SER A 105 3.35 -13.57 -6.74
C SER A 105 3.96 -13.71 -5.35
N TRP A 106 4.83 -14.69 -5.21
CA TRP A 106 5.81 -14.70 -4.13
C TRP A 106 7.02 -13.85 -4.50
N ASN A 107 7.42 -12.92 -3.64
CA ASN A 107 8.65 -12.17 -3.79
C ASN A 107 9.76 -12.88 -3.00
N ILE A 108 10.59 -13.65 -3.70
CA ILE A 108 11.70 -14.43 -3.12
C ILE A 108 12.72 -13.56 -2.36
N ASN A 109 12.96 -12.33 -2.80
CA ASN A 109 13.97 -11.45 -2.21
C ASN A 109 13.52 -10.89 -0.85
N THR A 110 12.21 -10.71 -0.67
CA THR A 110 11.63 -10.17 0.57
C THR A 110 10.90 -11.23 1.39
N CYS A 111 10.86 -12.48 0.91
CA CYS A 111 10.08 -13.57 1.46
C CYS A 111 8.62 -13.17 1.75
N SER A 112 8.00 -12.41 0.83
CA SER A 112 6.65 -11.87 1.01
C SER A 112 5.70 -12.30 -0.11
N GLU A 113 4.49 -12.66 0.26
CA GLU A 113 3.43 -13.03 -0.68
C GLU A 113 2.59 -11.79 -1.05
N ARG A 114 2.39 -11.56 -2.35
CA ARG A 114 1.44 -10.57 -2.85
C ARG A 114 0.14 -11.28 -3.23
N TYR A 115 -0.92 -11.04 -2.48
CA TYR A 115 -2.23 -11.66 -2.65
C TYR A 115 -3.36 -10.69 -2.32
N LEU A 116 -4.56 -10.95 -2.85
CA LEU A 116 -5.73 -10.14 -2.57
C LEU A 116 -6.46 -10.63 -1.32
N THR A 117 -7.07 -9.71 -0.59
CA THR A 117 -8.00 -10.01 0.52
C THR A 117 -9.23 -9.13 0.43
N SER A 118 -10.39 -9.78 0.39
CA SER A 118 -11.72 -9.14 0.40
C SER A 118 -11.86 -8.10 1.51
N TRP A 119 -12.76 -7.14 1.32
CA TRP A 119 -13.26 -6.29 2.40
C TRP A 119 -14.17 -7.11 3.33
N LYS A 120 -14.25 -6.70 4.59
CA LYS A 120 -15.11 -7.35 5.59
C LYS A 120 -16.59 -7.25 5.23
N SER A 121 -16.99 -6.13 4.62
CA SER A 121 -18.32 -5.89 4.04
C SER A 121 -18.25 -4.76 3.02
N THR A 122 -19.37 -4.45 2.38
CA THR A 122 -19.49 -3.35 1.39
C THR A 122 -18.95 -2.01 1.87
N ASP A 123 -19.11 -1.72 3.16
CA ASP A 123 -18.79 -0.40 3.74
C ASP A 123 -17.58 -0.44 4.69
N VAL A 124 -16.99 -1.63 4.90
CA VAL A 124 -15.91 -1.83 5.89
C VAL A 124 -14.69 -2.44 5.21
N PRO A 125 -13.65 -1.63 4.89
CA PRO A 125 -12.50 -2.06 4.08
C PRO A 125 -11.48 -2.93 4.82
N SER A 126 -11.65 -3.13 6.13
CA SER A 126 -10.80 -4.04 6.90
C SER A 126 -10.79 -5.43 6.26
N THR A 127 -9.75 -6.22 6.53
CA THR A 127 -9.60 -7.58 5.99
C THR A 127 -10.84 -8.43 6.27
N GLY A 128 -11.41 -8.98 5.20
CA GLY A 128 -12.52 -9.92 5.21
C GLY A 128 -12.07 -11.37 5.19
N ASN A 129 -13.01 -12.28 4.95
CA ASN A 129 -12.79 -13.72 5.12
C ASN A 129 -12.25 -14.42 3.86
N PHE A 130 -12.24 -13.75 2.71
CA PHE A 130 -11.79 -14.33 1.45
C PHE A 130 -10.46 -13.75 1.01
N SER A 131 -9.59 -14.62 0.48
CA SER A 131 -8.32 -14.26 -0.14
C SER A 131 -8.17 -14.92 -1.49
N TYR A 132 -7.39 -14.30 -2.38
CA TYR A 132 -7.02 -14.85 -3.68
C TYR A 132 -5.51 -14.79 -3.82
N LYS A 133 -4.87 -15.96 -3.90
CA LYS A 133 -3.42 -16.11 -3.82
C LYS A 133 -2.93 -17.23 -4.72
N ILE A 134 -1.63 -17.21 -5.03
CA ILE A 134 -0.97 -18.26 -5.81
C ILE A 134 -0.29 -19.21 -4.82
N ASP A 135 -0.71 -20.47 -4.79
CA ASP A 135 0.01 -21.50 -4.05
C ASP A 135 1.18 -22.01 -4.89
N MET A 136 2.40 -21.92 -4.35
CA MET A 136 3.62 -22.42 -5.02
C MET A 136 3.96 -23.87 -4.66
N LYS A 137 3.14 -24.57 -3.89
CA LYS A 137 3.34 -26.00 -3.60
C LYS A 137 3.27 -26.82 -4.89
N GLY A 138 4.44 -27.30 -5.37
CA GLY A 138 4.56 -28.25 -6.48
C GLY A 138 5.50 -27.85 -7.62
N LEU A 139 6.11 -26.65 -7.59
CA LEU A 139 7.15 -26.30 -8.57
C LEU A 139 8.52 -26.77 -8.05
N PRO A 140 9.28 -27.60 -8.81
CA PRO A 140 10.60 -28.02 -8.39
C PRO A 140 11.52 -26.80 -8.28
N TYR A 141 12.11 -26.62 -7.10
CA TYR A 141 13.23 -25.70 -6.92
C TYR A 141 14.41 -26.27 -7.72
N HIS A 142 14.65 -25.75 -8.92
CA HIS A 142 15.94 -25.93 -9.57
C HIS A 142 16.91 -24.95 -8.92
N SER A 143 17.66 -25.48 -7.92
CA SER A 143 18.91 -24.92 -7.41
C SER A 143 20.01 -24.99 -8.46
#